data_AF-A0A2M8P6Y5-F1
#
_entry.id   AF-A0A2M8P6Y5-F1
#
_cell.length_a   1.000
_cell.length_b   1.000
_cell.length_c   1.000
_cell.angle_alpha   90.00
_cell.angle_beta   90.00
_cell.angle_gamma   90.00
#
_symmetry.space_group_name_H-M   'P 1'
#
loop_
_entity.id
_entity.type
_entity.pdbx_description
1 polymer ?
#
loop_
_entity_poly.entity_id
_entity_poly.type
_entity_poly.pdbx_seq_one_letter_code
_entity_poly.pdbx_strand_id
1 'polypeptide(L)'
;HALGWDIGIHAIGDRAHHEAARAFAEVIEASPRKDHRHNLIHAYFATEESLQHMAKHQIAAVIQPTFIYYEGDDLFRDVGERLAHHPAECGAAGSGQPR
;
A
#
# COMPACT_ATOMS: atom_id res chain seq x y z
N HIS A 1 -5.96 -16.46 -6.34
CA HIS A 1 -6.59 -16.84 -5.06
C HIS A 1 -7.54 -18.04 -5.23
N ALA A 2 -8.46 -18.04 -6.21
CA ALA A 2 -9.46 -19.12 -6.38
C ALA A 2 -8.85 -20.51 -6.64
N LEU A 3 -7.71 -20.57 -7.32
CA LEU A 3 -6.92 -21.80 -7.49
C LEU A 3 -6.01 -22.12 -6.28
N GLY A 4 -6.23 -21.47 -5.13
CA GLY A 4 -5.45 -21.66 -3.91
C GLY A 4 -4.12 -20.91 -3.85
N TRP A 5 -3.73 -20.19 -4.91
CA TRP A 5 -2.44 -19.49 -4.94
C TRP A 5 -2.44 -18.21 -4.11
N ASP A 6 -1.34 -17.99 -3.39
CA ASP A 6 -0.99 -16.70 -2.80
C ASP A 6 -0.50 -15.74 -3.89
N ILE A 7 -0.67 -14.45 -3.63
CA ILE A 7 -0.43 -13.38 -4.61
C ILE A 7 0.27 -12.24 -3.87
N GLY A 8 1.41 -11.80 -4.39
CA GLY A 8 2.05 -10.55 -4.00
C GLY A 8 1.83 -9.50 -5.08
N ILE A 9 1.48 -8.28 -4.68
CA ILE A 9 1.40 -7.14 -5.60
C ILE A 9 2.47 -6.12 -5.24
N HIS A 10 3.31 -5.78 -6.22
CA HIS A 10 4.28 -4.71 -6.11
C HIS A 10 3.59 -3.36 -6.31
N ALA A 11 3.53 -2.54 -5.26
CA ALA A 11 2.88 -1.25 -5.27
C ALA A 11 3.62 -0.24 -4.38
N ILE A 12 4.31 0.71 -5.01
CA ILE A 12 5.09 1.73 -4.29
C ILE A 12 4.22 2.95 -3.99
N GLY A 13 3.73 3.63 -5.01
CA GLY A 13 2.97 4.87 -4.85
C GLY A 13 1.66 4.70 -4.09
N ASP A 14 1.20 5.78 -3.46
CA ASP A 14 -0.01 5.86 -2.63
C ASP A 14 -1.25 5.29 -3.33
N ARG A 15 -1.53 5.73 -4.56
CA ARG A 15 -2.71 5.30 -5.31
C ARG A 15 -2.61 3.83 -5.71
N ALA A 16 -1.44 3.39 -6.17
CA ALA A 16 -1.22 2.00 -6.55
C ALA A 16 -1.42 1.08 -5.34
N HIS A 17 -0.91 1.49 -4.18
CA HIS A 17 -1.05 0.75 -2.94
C HIS A 17 -2.51 0.70 -2.46
N HIS A 18 -3.22 1.83 -2.54
CA HIS A 18 -4.64 1.91 -2.20
C HIS A 18 -5.50 0.96 -3.06
N GLU A 19 -5.36 1.03 -4.39
CA GLU A 19 -6.14 0.17 -5.29
C GLU A 19 -5.83 -1.31 -5.06
N ALA A 20 -4.56 -1.66 -4.78
CA ALA A 20 -4.17 -3.04 -4.52
C ALA A 20 -4.73 -3.56 -3.19
N ALA A 21 -4.71 -2.75 -2.13
CA ALA A 21 -5.30 -3.10 -0.83
C ALA A 21 -6.83 -3.31 -0.93
N ARG A 22 -7.51 -2.39 -1.63
CA ARG A 22 -8.95 -2.47 -1.89
C ARG A 22 -9.30 -3.71 -2.72
N ALA A 23 -8.56 -3.97 -3.80
CA ALA A 23 -8.77 -5.15 -4.64
C ALA A 23 -8.57 -6.46 -3.86
N PHE A 24 -7.56 -6.53 -2.99
CA PHE A 24 -7.39 -7.69 -2.12
C PHE A 24 -8.56 -7.87 -1.15
N ALA A 25 -9.03 -6.80 -0.51
CA ALA A 25 -10.19 -6.85 0.38
C ALA A 25 -11.42 -7.40 -0.35
N GLU A 26 -11.74 -6.86 -1.52
CA GLU A 26 -12.88 -7.30 -2.34
C GLU A 26 -12.81 -8.79 -2.70
N VAL A 27 -11.65 -9.29 -3.16
CA VAL A 27 -11.53 -10.71 -3.57
C VAL A 27 -11.48 -11.66 -2.39
N ILE A 28 -10.92 -11.25 -1.24
CA ILE A 28 -10.90 -12.05 -0.02
C ILE A 28 -12.32 -12.16 0.56
N GLU A 29 -13.11 -11.08 0.53
CA GLU A 29 -14.51 -11.10 0.94
C GLU A 29 -15.37 -11.97 0.01
N ALA A 30 -15.14 -11.89 -1.30
CA ALA A 30 -15.89 -12.68 -2.29
C ALA A 30 -15.56 -14.18 -2.26
N SER A 31 -14.34 -14.56 -1.89
CA SER A 31 -13.89 -15.96 -1.83
C SER A 31 -12.94 -16.19 -0.64
N PRO A 32 -13.46 -16.27 0.60
CA PRO A 32 -12.64 -16.36 1.80
C PRO A 32 -11.79 -17.63 1.84
N ARG A 33 -10.50 -17.48 2.20
CA ARG A 33 -9.58 -18.59 2.48
C ARG A 33 -8.78 -18.31 3.75
N LYS A 34 -8.88 -19.20 4.74
CA LYS A 34 -8.37 -18.98 6.11
C LYS A 34 -6.86 -18.75 6.21
N ASP A 35 -6.06 -19.42 5.39
CA ASP A 35 -4.59 -19.32 5.39
C ASP A 35 -4.10 -18.79 4.04
N HIS A 36 -4.63 -17.64 3.59
CA HIS A 36 -4.03 -16.93 2.48
C HIS A 36 -2.82 -16.13 2.96
N ARG A 37 -1.80 -16.01 2.10
CA ARG A 37 -0.58 -15.24 2.37
C ARG A 37 -0.38 -14.13 1.36
N HIS A 38 -1.50 -13.52 0.95
CA HIS A 38 -1.51 -12.34 0.11
C HIS A 38 -0.71 -11.21 0.74
N ASN A 39 0.05 -10.48 -0.08
CA ASN A 39 0.92 -9.43 0.40
C ASN A 39 1.02 -8.24 -0.55
N LEU A 40 1.29 -7.08 0.03
CA LEU A 40 1.67 -5.86 -0.67
C LEU A 40 3.14 -5.57 -0.41
N ILE A 41 3.88 -5.31 -1.48
CA ILE A 41 5.32 -5.09 -1.44
C ILE A 41 5.59 -3.58 -1.42
N HIS A 42 6.58 -3.15 -0.64
CA HIS A 42 6.98 -1.78 -0.29
C HIS A 42 6.16 -1.15 0.83
N ALA A 43 4.87 -0.88 0.60
CA ALA A 43 3.98 -0.26 1.59
C ALA A 43 4.48 1.08 2.21
N TYR A 44 5.38 1.80 1.55
CA TYR A 44 5.94 3.06 2.05
C TYR A 44 4.93 4.21 2.06
N PHE A 45 3.97 4.19 1.13
CA PHE A 45 2.94 5.21 0.96
C PHE A 45 1.53 4.68 1.22
N ALA A 46 1.40 3.68 2.10
CA ALA A 46 0.09 3.15 2.45
C ALA A 46 -0.78 4.24 3.12
N THR A 47 -1.94 4.52 2.54
CA THR A 47 -2.95 5.39 3.16
C THR A 47 -3.56 4.71 4.39
N GLU A 48 -4.15 5.49 5.29
CA GLU A 48 -4.87 4.95 6.46
C GLU A 48 -5.94 3.92 6.06
N GLU A 49 -6.71 4.20 5.00
CA GLU A 49 -7.71 3.28 4.47
C GLU A 49 -7.06 1.98 3.94
N SER A 50 -5.91 2.07 3.26
CA SER A 50 -5.17 0.88 2.83
C SER A 50 -4.75 0.03 4.02
N LEU A 51 -4.22 0.65 5.08
CA LEU A 51 -3.80 -0.05 6.30
C LEU A 51 -4.99 -0.74 6.98
N GLN A 52 -6.16 -0.11 6.99
CA GLN A 52 -7.38 -0.70 7.53
C GLN A 52 -7.82 -1.94 6.74
N HIS A 53 -7.80 -1.88 5.41
CA HIS A 53 -8.06 -3.06 4.57
C HIS A 53 -7.05 -4.18 4.84
N MET A 54 -5.76 -3.85 4.90
CA MET A 54 -4.70 -4.83 5.15
C MET A 54 -4.86 -5.52 6.50
N ALA A 55 -5.10 -4.75 7.57
CA ALA A 55 -5.27 -5.27 8.91
C ALA A 55 -6.52 -6.17 9.02
N LYS A 56 -7.67 -5.71 8.50
CA LYS A 56 -8.93 -6.46 8.53
C LYS A 56 -8.82 -7.80 7.79
N HIS A 57 -8.13 -7.81 6.66
CA HIS A 57 -8.04 -8.98 5.77
C HIS A 57 -6.73 -9.77 5.92
N GLN A 58 -5.89 -9.50 6.92
CA GLN A 58 -4.63 -10.23 7.15
C GLN A 58 -3.70 -10.23 5.91
N ILE A 59 -3.61 -9.09 5.23
CA ILE A 59 -2.72 -8.89 4.09
C ILE A 59 -1.36 -8.44 4.63
N ALA A 60 -0.29 -9.17 4.32
CA ALA A 60 1.03 -8.85 4.83
C ALA A 60 1.68 -7.67 4.08
N ALA A 61 2.46 -6.86 4.79
CA ALA A 61 3.37 -5.90 4.18
C ALA A 61 4.76 -6.55 4.02
N VAL A 62 5.31 -6.53 2.81
CA VAL A 62 6.69 -6.96 2.52
C VAL A 62 7.51 -5.71 2.28
N ILE A 63 8.35 -5.35 3.25
CA ILE A 63 9.12 -4.11 3.25
C ILE A 63 10.61 -4.36 2.96
N GLN A 64 11.28 -3.37 2.37
CA GLN A 64 12.71 -3.41 2.06
C GLN A 64 13.40 -2.22 2.75
N PRO A 65 13.84 -2.33 4.01
CA PRO A 65 14.38 -1.20 4.76
C PRO A 65 15.60 -0.54 4.13
N THR A 66 16.37 -1.28 3.33
CA THR A 66 17.54 -0.76 2.61
C THR A 66 17.18 0.35 1.61
N PHE A 67 15.95 0.36 1.08
CA PHE A 67 15.48 1.43 0.20
C PHE A 67 15.51 2.80 0.88
N ILE A 68 15.23 2.87 2.19
CA ILE A 68 15.28 4.13 2.94
C ILE A 68 16.72 4.67 2.97
N TYR A 69 17.71 3.78 3.08
CA TYR A 69 19.11 4.18 3.13
C TYR A 69 19.67 4.61 1.77
N TYR A 70 19.39 3.83 0.72
CA TYR A 70 19.98 4.06 -0.59
C TYR A 70 19.18 5.01 -1.47
N GLU A 71 17.85 5.01 -1.35
CA GLU A 71 16.93 5.73 -2.24
C GLU A 71 16.07 6.75 -1.48
N GLY A 72 16.28 6.93 -0.16
CA GLY A 72 15.48 7.84 0.65
C GLY A 72 15.51 9.30 0.17
N ASP A 73 16.68 9.77 -0.25
CA ASP A 73 16.84 11.13 -0.79
C ASP A 73 16.16 11.30 -2.16
N ASP A 74 16.24 10.26 -3.01
CA ASP A 74 15.53 10.22 -4.29
C ASP A 74 14.02 10.23 -4.07
N LEU A 75 13.53 9.43 -3.14
CA LEU A 75 12.13 9.38 -2.74
C LEU A 75 11.65 10.74 -2.25
N PHE A 76 12.40 11.39 -1.35
CA PHE A 76 12.09 12.71 -0.82
C PHE A 76 12.01 13.77 -1.93
N ARG A 77 12.96 13.76 -2.86
CA ARG A 77 12.96 14.65 -4.03
C ARG A 77 11.71 14.44 -4.89
N ASP A 78 11.32 13.19 -5.12
CA ASP A 78 10.29 12.85 -6.09
C ASP A 78 8.87 13.11 -5.56
N VAL A 79 8.62 12.88 -4.26
CA VAL A 79 7.28 13.08 -3.65
C VAL A 79 7.12 14.42 -2.91
N GLY A 80 8.24 15.08 -2.61
CA GLY A 80 8.29 16.32 -1.85
C GLY A 80 8.07 16.12 -0.34
N GLU A 81 8.42 17.17 0.42
CA GLU A 81 8.48 17.17 1.89
C GLU A 81 7.19 16.67 2.56
N ARG A 82 6.02 17.14 2.09
CA ARG A 82 4.73 16.77 2.67
C ARG A 82 4.49 15.26 2.64
N LEU A 83 4.68 14.62 1.49
CA LEU A 83 4.41 13.18 1.34
C LEU A 83 5.51 12.31 1.93
N ALA A 84 6.75 12.81 1.95
CA ALA A 84 7.86 12.10 2.58
C ALA A 84 7.70 12.01 4.11
N HIS A 85 7.17 13.05 4.76
CA HIS A 85 6.93 13.05 6.21
C HIS A 85 5.56 12.49 6.62
N HIS A 86 4.55 12.63 5.76
CA HIS A 86 3.17 12.21 6.04
C HIS A 86 2.59 11.29 4.94
N PRO A 87 3.20 10.11 4.71
CA PRO A 87 2.77 9.20 3.64
C PRO A 87 1.32 8.72 3.79
N ALA A 88 0.82 8.58 5.02
CA ALA A 88 -0.56 8.15 5.30
C ALA A 88 -1.62 9.23 5.02
N GLU A 89 -1.23 10.50 4.86
CA GLU A 89 -2.14 11.63 4.59
C GLU A 89 -2.36 11.85 3.08
N CYS A 90 -1.77 11.02 2.23
CA CYS A 90 -1.97 11.09 0.79
C CYS A 90 -3.41 10.68 0.44
N GLY A 91 -4.24 11.65 0.10
CA GLY A 91 -5.69 11.50 -0.12
C GLY A 91 -6.55 12.50 0.66
N ALA A 92 -6.02 13.09 1.73
CA ALA A 92 -6.68 14.17 2.49
C ALA A 92 -6.55 15.55 1.82
N ALA A 93 -6.28 15.60 0.51
CA ALA A 93 -6.27 16.84 -0.25
C ALA A 93 -7.71 17.36 -0.36
N GLY A 94 -8.12 18.17 0.63
CA GLY A 94 -9.27 19.05 0.48
C GLY A 94 -9.09 19.91 -0.77
N SER A 95 -9.94 19.69 -1.77
CA SER A 95 -10.44 20.59 -2.83
C SER A 95 -9.61 21.77 -3.40
N GLY A 96 -8.31 21.93 -3.17
CA GLY A 96 -7.71 23.26 -3.20
C GLY A 96 -6.33 23.50 -3.83
N GLN A 97 -5.57 22.49 -4.29
CA GLN A 97 -4.25 22.76 -4.89
C GLN A 97 -4.05 22.00 -6.21
N PRO A 98 -3.71 22.68 -7.32
CA PRO A 98 -3.49 22.03 -8.60
C PRO A 98 -2.14 21.34 -8.66
N ARG A 99 -2.09 20.32 -9.53
CA ARG A 99 -0.90 19.54 -9.91
C ARG A 99 0.15 20.42 -10.58
#